data_AF-A0A6A5GZ33-F1
#
_entry.id   AF-A0A6A5GZ33-F1
#
_cell.length_a   1.000
_cell.length_b   1.000
_cell.length_c   1.000
_cell.angle_alpha   90.00
_cell.angle_beta   90.00
_cell.angle_gamma   90.00
#
_symmetry.space_group_name_H-M   'P 1'
#
loop_
_entity.id
_entity.type
_entity.pdbx_description
1 polymer ?
#
loop_
_entity_poly.entity_id
_entity_poly.type
_entity_poly.pdbx_seq_one_letter_code
_entity_poly.pdbx_strand_id
1 'polypeptide(L)'
;MSIVQSAGRGVTQVVERCEAAKESGFLDLSSCQLMYMADAVYMLIKGCEITRISIQDNTMKKFPKKFVIKFPTATILNMANNEITEIPSEVSTWTSLKGLNAAKNSIKVFPEAVLELKNLIYLDLNGNNIEEIDVDRLYTSLPGLIKLNLSANENLKDEVKEKLKSLKPEKLDLIL
;
A
#
# COMPACT_ATOMS: atom_id res chain seq x y z
N MET A 1 -4.89 -22.04 -25.73
CA MET A 1 -5.42 -22.19 -24.36
C MET A 1 -6.66 -21.30 -24.26
N SER A 2 -7.85 -21.85 -23.95
CA SER A 2 -9.09 -21.07 -24.00
C SER A 2 -9.22 -20.13 -22.79
N ILE A 3 -9.88 -18.99 -22.97
CA ILE A 3 -10.12 -17.96 -21.92
C ILE A 3 -10.75 -18.58 -20.66
N VAL A 4 -11.56 -19.61 -20.82
CA VAL A 4 -12.22 -20.35 -19.73
C VAL A 4 -11.22 -21.15 -18.89
N GLN A 5 -10.22 -21.77 -19.50
CA GLN A 5 -9.17 -22.52 -18.77
C GLN A 5 -8.21 -21.60 -18.02
N SER A 6 -7.88 -20.42 -18.58
CA SER A 6 -7.05 -19.42 -17.88
C SER A 6 -7.80 -18.78 -16.71
N ALA A 7 -9.08 -18.46 -16.88
CA ALA A 7 -9.91 -17.93 -15.80
C ALA A 7 -10.05 -18.92 -14.63
N GLY A 8 -10.24 -20.22 -14.93
CA GLY A 8 -10.31 -21.27 -13.91
C GLY A 8 -9.03 -21.36 -13.06
N ARG A 9 -7.85 -21.29 -13.70
CA ARG A 9 -6.57 -21.32 -12.99
C ARG A 9 -6.36 -20.10 -12.08
N GLY A 10 -6.77 -18.91 -12.53
CA GLY A 10 -6.69 -17.69 -11.72
C GLY A 10 -7.56 -17.77 -10.46
N VAL A 11 -8.79 -18.28 -10.59
CA VAL A 11 -9.69 -18.47 -9.45
C VAL A 11 -9.13 -19.51 -8.47
N THR A 12 -8.66 -20.66 -8.96
CA THR A 12 -8.05 -21.69 -8.11
C THR A 12 -6.86 -21.14 -7.33
N GLN A 13 -5.98 -20.39 -7.99
CA GLN A 13 -4.82 -19.77 -7.33
C GLN A 13 -5.23 -18.82 -6.20
N VAL A 14 -6.22 -17.94 -6.43
CA VAL A 14 -6.70 -17.02 -5.38
C VAL A 14 -7.26 -17.78 -4.19
N VAL A 15 -8.03 -18.85 -4.43
CA VAL A 15 -8.60 -19.69 -3.36
C VAL A 15 -7.49 -20.36 -2.56
N GLU A 16 -6.52 -21.00 -3.22
CA GLU A 16 -5.38 -21.66 -2.55
C GLU A 16 -4.59 -20.69 -1.66
N ARG A 17 -4.35 -19.46 -2.15
CA ARG A 17 -3.63 -18.45 -1.36
C ARG A 17 -4.48 -17.89 -0.23
N CYS A 18 -5.79 -17.84 -0.38
CA CYS A 18 -6.71 -17.53 0.73
C CYS A 18 -6.66 -18.61 1.82
N GLU A 19 -6.64 -19.90 1.45
CA GLU A 19 -6.48 -20.99 2.41
C GLU A 19 -5.13 -20.92 3.14
N ALA A 20 -4.03 -20.70 2.42
CA ALA A 20 -2.70 -20.50 3.01
C ALA A 20 -2.65 -19.28 3.97
N ALA A 21 -3.41 -18.23 3.68
CA ALA A 21 -3.51 -17.06 4.53
C ALA A 21 -4.18 -17.35 5.88
N LYS A 22 -5.08 -18.35 5.96
CA LYS A 22 -5.77 -18.71 7.21
C LYS A 22 -4.80 -19.22 8.27
N GLU A 23 -3.77 -19.94 7.84
CA GLU A 23 -2.75 -20.52 8.73
C GLU A 23 -1.61 -19.53 8.98
N SER A 24 -1.19 -18.79 7.94
CA SER A 24 0.01 -17.94 8.01
C SER A 24 -0.24 -16.50 8.46
N GLY A 25 -1.49 -16.04 8.43
CA GLY A 25 -1.85 -14.64 8.61
C GLY A 25 -1.35 -13.71 7.49
N PHE A 26 -0.83 -14.27 6.38
CA PHE A 26 -0.35 -13.52 5.23
C PHE A 26 -1.22 -13.77 4.01
N LEU A 27 -1.97 -12.75 3.59
CA LEU A 27 -2.75 -12.78 2.37
C LEU A 27 -1.89 -12.32 1.19
N ASP A 28 -1.35 -13.27 0.43
CA ASP A 28 -0.62 -12.98 -0.80
C ASP A 28 -1.53 -13.18 -2.02
N LEU A 29 -1.87 -12.10 -2.72
CA LEU A 29 -2.64 -12.11 -3.97
C LEU A 29 -1.86 -11.41 -5.08
N SER A 30 -0.53 -11.49 -5.02
CA SER A 30 0.37 -10.87 -6.00
C SER A 30 0.26 -11.55 -7.37
N SER A 31 0.33 -10.78 -8.46
CA SER A 31 0.34 -11.33 -9.83
C SER A 31 -0.90 -12.15 -10.20
N CYS A 32 -2.06 -11.83 -9.62
CA CYS A 32 -3.34 -12.50 -9.87
C CYS A 32 -4.20 -11.81 -10.94
N GLN A 33 -3.67 -10.78 -11.62
CA GLN A 33 -4.38 -9.97 -12.63
C GLN A 33 -5.65 -9.31 -12.07
N LEU A 34 -5.63 -8.95 -10.78
CA LEU A 34 -6.77 -8.36 -10.11
C LEU A 34 -7.00 -6.92 -10.59
N MET A 35 -8.21 -6.64 -11.06
CA MET A 35 -8.68 -5.26 -11.30
C MET A 35 -9.30 -4.63 -10.06
N TYR A 36 -9.88 -5.45 -9.18
CA TYR A 36 -10.49 -5.07 -7.92
C TYR A 36 -10.50 -6.27 -6.96
N MET A 37 -10.72 -6.01 -5.67
CA MET A 37 -10.90 -7.10 -4.71
C MET A 37 -12.35 -7.61 -4.72
N ALA A 38 -12.54 -8.88 -5.08
CA ALA A 38 -13.85 -9.51 -5.09
C ALA A 38 -14.35 -9.88 -3.67
N ASP A 39 -15.66 -9.79 -3.45
CA ASP A 39 -16.25 -10.05 -2.13
C ASP A 39 -16.06 -11.49 -1.63
N ALA A 40 -15.94 -12.44 -2.56
CA ALA A 40 -15.66 -13.83 -2.25
C ALA A 40 -14.34 -13.99 -1.47
N VAL A 41 -13.32 -13.17 -1.73
CA VAL A 41 -12.07 -13.23 -0.97
C VAL A 41 -12.30 -12.89 0.50
N TYR A 42 -13.06 -11.82 0.79
CA TYR A 42 -13.41 -11.47 2.17
C TYR A 42 -14.25 -12.55 2.87
N MET A 43 -15.05 -13.31 2.11
CA MET A 43 -15.81 -14.43 2.65
C MET A 43 -14.93 -15.63 2.99
N LEU A 44 -13.95 -15.95 2.12
CA LEU A 44 -13.05 -17.09 2.30
C LEU A 44 -12.19 -16.96 3.55
N ILE A 45 -11.65 -15.77 3.82
CA ILE A 45 -10.78 -15.50 4.98
C ILE A 45 -11.52 -14.80 6.14
N LYS A 46 -12.85 -14.94 6.18
CA LYS A 46 -13.66 -14.34 7.23
C LYS A 46 -13.27 -14.93 8.60
N GLY A 47 -12.93 -14.06 9.54
CA GLY A 47 -12.54 -14.46 10.89
C GLY A 47 -11.09 -14.87 11.04
N CYS A 48 -10.30 -14.83 9.96
CA CYS A 48 -8.86 -15.03 10.02
C CYS A 48 -8.16 -13.76 10.47
N GLU A 49 -7.12 -13.90 11.28
CA GLU A 49 -6.26 -12.78 11.67
C GLU A 49 -5.19 -12.56 10.60
N ILE A 50 -5.43 -11.58 9.72
CA ILE A 50 -4.49 -11.23 8.66
C ILE A 50 -3.58 -10.09 9.15
N THR A 51 -2.29 -10.38 9.24
CA THR A 51 -1.26 -9.45 9.72
C THR A 51 -0.46 -8.81 8.59
N ARG A 52 -0.44 -9.44 7.40
CA ARG A 52 0.28 -8.97 6.21
C ARG A 52 -0.56 -9.19 4.96
N ILE A 53 -0.52 -8.24 4.03
CA ILE A 53 -1.26 -8.30 2.77
C ILE A 53 -0.34 -7.89 1.62
N SER A 54 -0.34 -8.67 0.55
CA SER A 54 0.29 -8.30 -0.72
C SER A 54 -0.72 -8.43 -1.85
N ILE A 55 -0.92 -7.35 -2.60
CA ILE A 55 -1.68 -7.30 -3.86
C ILE A 55 -0.80 -6.72 -4.98
N GLN A 56 0.53 -6.84 -4.85
CA GLN A 56 1.46 -6.30 -5.84
C GLN A 56 1.31 -6.96 -7.22
N ASP A 57 1.80 -6.29 -8.27
CA ASP A 57 1.80 -6.80 -9.64
C ASP A 57 0.39 -7.18 -10.14
N ASN A 58 -0.59 -6.31 -9.88
CA ASN A 58 -1.95 -6.46 -10.39
C ASN A 58 -2.31 -5.24 -11.27
N THR A 59 -3.56 -5.11 -11.69
CA THR A 59 -4.03 -4.00 -12.54
C THR A 59 -5.08 -3.17 -11.79
N MET A 60 -4.91 -3.01 -10.47
CA MET A 60 -5.88 -2.31 -9.64
C MET A 60 -5.76 -0.81 -9.86
N LYS A 61 -6.88 -0.17 -10.21
CA LYS A 61 -6.95 1.30 -10.40
C LYS A 61 -7.38 2.05 -9.14
N LYS A 62 -8.01 1.34 -8.20
CA LYS A 62 -8.56 1.91 -6.97
C LYS A 62 -8.02 1.18 -5.76
N PHE A 63 -7.76 1.92 -4.69
CA PHE A 63 -7.44 1.36 -3.40
C PHE A 63 -8.62 0.50 -2.86
N PRO A 64 -8.37 -0.71 -2.35
CA PRO A 64 -9.40 -1.58 -1.78
C PRO A 64 -9.85 -1.10 -0.39
N LYS A 65 -10.71 -0.08 -0.33
CA LYS A 65 -11.19 0.56 0.91
C LYS A 65 -11.65 -0.40 2.02
N LYS A 66 -12.25 -1.53 1.64
CA LYS A 66 -12.72 -2.55 2.60
C LYS A 66 -11.58 -3.17 3.42
N PHE A 67 -10.32 -3.07 2.99
CA PHE A 67 -9.17 -3.61 3.73
C PHE A 67 -9.08 -3.06 5.14
N VAL A 68 -9.36 -1.76 5.32
CA VAL A 68 -9.26 -1.10 6.62
C VAL A 68 -10.22 -1.71 7.65
N ILE A 69 -11.40 -2.14 7.20
CA ILE A 69 -12.44 -2.75 8.07
C ILE A 69 -12.26 -4.27 8.15
N LYS A 70 -11.81 -4.91 7.06
CA LYS A 70 -11.71 -6.37 6.98
C LYS A 70 -10.42 -6.94 7.56
N PHE A 71 -9.35 -6.16 7.58
CA PHE A 71 -8.04 -6.57 8.06
C PHE A 71 -7.48 -5.55 9.07
N PRO A 72 -8.22 -5.25 10.15
CA PRO A 72 -7.84 -4.20 11.10
C PRO A 72 -6.54 -4.51 11.85
N THR A 73 -6.10 -5.77 11.89
CA THR A 73 -4.84 -6.20 12.52
C THR A 73 -3.64 -6.18 11.58
N ALA A 74 -3.84 -5.90 10.28
CA ALA A 74 -2.72 -5.94 9.33
C ALA A 74 -1.72 -4.81 9.58
N THR A 75 -0.45 -5.19 9.66
CA THR A 75 0.67 -4.29 9.93
C THR A 75 1.47 -3.96 8.68
N ILE A 76 1.34 -4.76 7.62
CA ILE A 76 2.05 -4.54 6.35
C ILE A 76 1.05 -4.64 5.20
N LEU A 77 1.01 -3.61 4.36
CA LEU A 77 0.33 -3.61 3.08
C LEU A 77 1.32 -3.35 1.96
N ASN A 78 1.42 -4.29 1.02
CA ASN A 78 2.11 -4.12 -0.24
C ASN A 78 1.11 -4.09 -1.40
N MET A 79 1.07 -2.98 -2.12
CA MET A 79 0.26 -2.76 -3.32
C MET A 79 1.10 -2.18 -4.47
N ALA A 80 2.39 -2.50 -4.47
CA ALA A 80 3.31 -2.02 -5.49
C ALA A 80 2.94 -2.52 -6.90
N ASN A 81 3.38 -1.80 -7.93
CA ASN A 81 3.18 -2.18 -9.33
C ASN A 81 1.70 -2.46 -9.68
N ASN A 82 0.90 -1.43 -9.52
CA ASN A 82 -0.52 -1.38 -9.87
C ASN A 82 -0.80 -0.05 -10.60
N GLU A 83 -2.07 0.28 -10.84
CA GLU A 83 -2.50 1.52 -11.50
C GLU A 83 -3.25 2.44 -10.52
N ILE A 84 -2.96 2.35 -9.22
CA ILE A 84 -3.72 3.07 -8.19
C ILE A 84 -3.41 4.56 -8.29
N THR A 85 -4.46 5.38 -8.39
CA THR A 85 -4.33 6.83 -8.55
C THR A 85 -4.46 7.62 -7.25
N GLU A 86 -5.05 7.00 -6.22
CA GLU A 86 -5.31 7.64 -4.93
C GLU A 86 -5.29 6.63 -3.78
N ILE A 87 -4.80 7.06 -2.62
CA ILE A 87 -5.00 6.39 -1.35
C ILE A 87 -6.02 7.22 -0.56
N PRO A 88 -7.18 6.64 -0.19
CA PRO A 88 -8.32 7.41 0.26
C PRO A 88 -8.26 7.69 1.77
N SER A 89 -9.09 8.63 2.25
CA SER A 89 -9.03 9.12 3.63
C SER A 89 -9.32 8.05 4.68
N GLU A 90 -10.08 7.00 4.33
CA GLU A 90 -10.39 5.88 5.23
C GLU A 90 -9.13 5.15 5.73
N VAL A 91 -8.01 5.24 5.00
CA VAL A 91 -6.72 4.66 5.43
C VAL A 91 -6.25 5.22 6.77
N SER A 92 -6.61 6.47 7.12
CA SER A 92 -6.28 7.06 8.43
C SER A 92 -6.77 6.24 9.63
N THR A 93 -7.79 5.41 9.45
CA THR A 93 -8.34 4.55 10.51
C THR A 93 -7.57 3.22 10.67
N TRP A 94 -6.61 2.91 9.79
CA TRP A 94 -5.82 1.68 9.83
C TRP A 94 -4.62 1.79 10.78
N THR A 95 -4.89 2.06 12.05
CA THR A 95 -3.86 2.45 13.04
C THR A 95 -2.83 1.38 13.35
N SER A 96 -3.06 0.11 12.99
CA SER A 96 -2.11 -0.99 13.13
C SER A 96 -1.00 -1.01 12.07
N LEU A 97 -1.14 -0.26 10.98
CA LEU A 97 -0.21 -0.29 9.86
C LEU A 97 1.17 0.27 10.25
N LYS A 98 2.20 -0.53 9.97
CA LYS A 98 3.62 -0.21 10.19
C LYS A 98 4.39 -0.07 8.88
N GLY A 99 3.97 -0.76 7.83
CA GLY A 99 4.58 -0.69 6.50
C GLY A 99 3.55 -0.52 5.41
N LEU A 100 3.71 0.51 4.59
CA LEU A 100 2.93 0.74 3.39
C LEU A 100 3.87 0.82 2.18
N ASN A 101 3.75 -0.13 1.27
CA ASN A 101 4.40 -0.07 -0.04
C ASN A 101 3.35 0.19 -1.12
N ALA A 102 3.38 1.37 -1.70
CA ALA A 102 2.55 1.80 -2.82
C ALA A 102 3.42 2.25 -4.01
N ALA A 103 4.64 1.72 -4.12
CA ALA A 103 5.55 2.05 -5.20
C ALA A 103 5.01 1.64 -6.58
N LYS A 104 5.45 2.31 -7.65
CA LYS A 104 5.06 2.01 -9.04
C LYS A 104 3.54 2.00 -9.21
N ASN A 105 2.92 3.11 -8.84
CA ASN A 105 1.50 3.37 -9.04
C ASN A 105 1.35 4.70 -9.80
N SER A 106 0.15 5.29 -9.84
CA SER A 106 -0.11 6.55 -10.52
C SER A 106 -0.63 7.62 -9.56
N ILE A 107 -0.14 7.61 -8.31
CA ILE A 107 -0.56 8.54 -7.26
C ILE A 107 -0.01 9.92 -7.59
N LYS A 108 -0.89 10.90 -7.78
CA LYS A 108 -0.53 12.29 -8.11
C LYS A 108 -0.46 13.22 -6.90
N VAL A 109 -1.37 13.00 -5.96
CA VAL A 109 -1.48 13.82 -4.75
C VAL A 109 -0.96 12.99 -3.58
N PHE A 110 -0.08 13.57 -2.78
CA PHE A 110 0.39 12.92 -1.58
C PHE A 110 -0.80 12.56 -0.67
N PRO A 111 -0.89 11.32 -0.17
CA PRO A 111 -2.05 10.89 0.58
C PRO A 111 -1.97 11.36 2.03
N GLU A 112 -2.38 12.60 2.31
CA GLU A 112 -2.35 13.22 3.65
C GLU A 112 -2.91 12.33 4.78
N ALA A 113 -3.84 11.42 4.47
CA ALA A 113 -4.39 10.46 5.42
C ALA A 113 -3.34 9.49 6.01
N VAL A 114 -2.23 9.23 5.31
CA VAL A 114 -1.14 8.38 5.84
C VAL A 114 -0.41 9.03 7.00
N LEU A 115 -0.50 10.36 7.15
CA LEU A 115 0.11 11.09 8.26
C LEU A 115 -0.58 10.82 9.62
N GLU A 116 -1.79 10.26 9.59
CA GLU A 116 -2.50 9.83 10.79
C GLU A 116 -2.07 8.43 11.29
N LEU A 117 -1.28 7.71 10.50
CA LEU A 117 -0.77 6.38 10.84
C LEU A 117 0.44 6.49 11.78
N LYS A 118 0.21 6.79 13.07
CA LYS A 118 1.30 7.06 14.04
C LYS A 118 2.26 5.89 14.27
N ASN A 119 1.87 4.67 13.91
CA ASN A 119 2.70 3.47 13.99
C ASN A 119 3.49 3.17 12.70
N LEU A 120 3.39 4.02 11.67
CA LEU A 120 4.06 3.80 10.39
C LEU A 120 5.58 3.97 10.53
N ILE A 121 6.30 2.95 10.08
CA ILE A 121 7.76 2.83 10.14
C ILE A 121 8.36 2.91 8.73
N TYR A 122 7.66 2.32 7.74
CA TYR A 122 8.11 2.25 6.36
C TYR A 122 7.02 2.78 5.43
N LEU A 123 7.37 3.78 4.61
CA LEU A 123 6.51 4.31 3.56
C LEU A 123 7.28 4.33 2.23
N ASP A 124 6.83 3.52 1.28
CA ASP A 124 7.37 3.50 -0.08
C ASP A 124 6.33 4.01 -1.08
N LEU A 125 6.64 5.14 -1.70
CA LEU A 125 5.86 5.83 -2.73
C LEU A 125 6.71 6.04 -3.99
N ASN A 126 7.80 5.27 -4.17
CA ASN A 126 8.65 5.35 -5.36
C ASN A 126 7.85 5.19 -6.66
N GLY A 127 8.26 5.83 -7.74
CA GLY A 127 7.68 5.59 -9.07
C GLY A 127 6.20 5.95 -9.13
N ASN A 128 5.81 7.06 -8.49
CA ASN A 128 4.50 7.67 -8.60
C ASN A 128 4.63 9.03 -9.30
N ASN A 129 3.58 9.85 -9.23
CA ASN A 129 3.55 11.17 -9.85
C ASN A 129 3.27 12.28 -8.82
N ILE A 130 3.80 12.13 -7.61
CA ILE A 130 3.56 13.06 -6.50
C ILE A 130 4.26 14.38 -6.79
N GLU A 131 3.51 15.48 -6.73
CA GLU A 131 4.01 16.81 -7.06
C GLU A 131 4.47 17.60 -5.83
N GLU A 132 3.75 17.46 -4.72
CA GLU A 132 3.97 18.21 -3.50
C GLU A 132 3.61 17.40 -2.25
N ILE A 133 4.24 17.77 -1.13
CA ILE A 133 4.08 17.17 0.19
C ILE A 133 4.27 18.29 1.22
N ASP A 134 3.43 18.33 2.24
CA ASP A 134 3.72 19.14 3.43
C ASP A 134 4.82 18.46 4.26
N VAL A 135 6.07 18.87 4.03
CA VAL A 135 7.26 18.30 4.68
C VAL A 135 7.23 18.49 6.19
N ASP A 136 6.73 19.63 6.68
CA ASP A 136 6.70 19.92 8.11
C ASP A 136 5.67 19.01 8.79
N ARG A 137 4.48 18.89 8.19
CA ARG A 137 3.46 17.98 8.68
C ARG A 137 3.91 16.53 8.61
N LEU A 138 4.59 16.11 7.54
CA LEU A 138 5.11 14.77 7.37
C LEU A 138 6.02 14.36 8.55
N TYR A 139 7.03 15.18 8.85
CA TYR A 139 8.00 14.86 9.90
C TYR A 139 7.46 15.01 11.32
N THR A 140 6.52 15.94 11.55
CA THR A 140 5.85 16.09 12.85
C THR A 140 4.82 14.98 13.10
N SER A 141 4.12 14.52 12.06
CA SER A 141 3.01 13.57 12.20
C SER A 141 3.46 12.11 12.22
N LEU A 142 4.61 11.79 11.62
CA LEU A 142 5.19 10.45 11.57
C LEU A 142 6.53 10.35 12.31
N PRO A 143 6.56 10.59 13.64
CA PRO A 143 7.81 10.59 14.40
C PRO A 143 8.48 9.20 14.44
N GLY A 144 7.75 8.13 14.14
CA GLY A 144 8.24 6.74 14.10
C GLY A 144 8.81 6.30 12.75
N LEU A 145 8.72 7.14 11.70
CA LEU A 145 9.13 6.76 10.36
C LEU A 145 10.65 6.57 10.30
N ILE A 146 11.07 5.39 9.84
CA ILE A 146 12.47 5.00 9.66
C ILE A 146 12.84 4.99 8.18
N LYS A 147 11.90 4.73 7.27
CA LYS A 147 12.18 4.77 5.85
C LYS A 147 11.09 5.50 5.08
N LEU A 148 11.52 6.43 4.24
CA LEU A 148 10.70 7.12 3.26
C LEU A 148 11.35 7.03 1.89
N ASN A 149 10.66 6.42 0.95
CA ASN A 149 11.09 6.37 -0.44
C ASN A 149 10.10 7.14 -1.32
N LEU A 150 10.58 8.24 -1.91
CA LEU A 150 9.87 9.10 -2.83
C LEU A 150 10.59 9.19 -4.19
N SER A 151 11.61 8.36 -4.41
CA SER A 151 12.37 8.38 -5.65
C SER A 151 11.51 8.08 -6.87
N ALA A 152 11.93 8.55 -8.04
CA ALA A 152 11.16 8.42 -9.28
C ALA A 152 9.73 9.01 -9.20
N ASN A 153 9.51 10.03 -8.36
CA ASN A 153 8.40 10.97 -8.51
C ASN A 153 8.91 12.18 -9.31
N GLU A 154 8.89 12.08 -10.63
CA GLU A 154 9.53 13.06 -11.52
C GLU A 154 8.96 14.48 -11.36
N ASN A 155 7.67 14.59 -11.04
CA ASN A 155 6.98 15.86 -10.84
C ASN A 155 7.10 16.43 -9.42
N LEU A 156 7.81 15.76 -8.50
CA LEU A 156 8.03 16.28 -7.15
C LEU A 156 8.87 17.56 -7.25
N LYS A 157 8.29 18.69 -6.80
CA LYS A 157 8.92 20.02 -6.88
C LYS A 157 10.31 20.01 -6.22
N ASP A 158 11.28 20.67 -6.85
CA ASP A 158 12.66 20.71 -6.34
C ASP A 158 12.76 21.39 -4.97
N GLU A 159 11.95 22.42 -4.73
CA GLU A 159 11.83 23.06 -3.41
C GLU A 159 11.41 22.06 -2.32
N VAL A 160 10.50 21.14 -2.64
CA VAL A 160 10.05 20.08 -1.73
C VAL A 160 11.18 19.06 -1.50
N LYS A 161 11.91 18.66 -2.55
CA LYS A 161 13.07 17.77 -2.43
C LYS A 161 14.16 18.36 -1.53
N GLU A 162 14.48 19.64 -1.71
CA GLU A 162 15.48 20.32 -0.88
C GLU A 162 15.00 20.49 0.57
N LYS A 163 13.71 20.78 0.77
CA LYS A 163 13.12 20.81 2.12
C LYS A 163 13.14 19.42 2.79
N LEU A 164 12.83 18.36 2.05
CA LEU A 164 12.90 16.98 2.54
C LEU A 164 14.32 16.62 2.99
N LYS A 165 15.35 16.99 2.22
CA LYS A 165 16.76 16.76 2.57
C LYS A 165 17.22 17.57 3.79
N SER A 166 16.89 18.86 3.83
CA SER A 166 17.36 19.80 4.85
C SER A 166 16.72 19.59 6.23
N LEU A 167 15.44 19.21 6.27
CA LEU A 167 14.70 18.96 7.52
C LEU A 167 14.65 17.47 7.91
N LYS A 168 15.38 16.62 7.18
CA LYS A 168 15.41 15.17 7.37
C LYS A 168 15.81 14.80 8.81
N PRO A 169 14.99 14.02 9.54
CA PRO A 169 15.42 13.44 10.82
C PRO A 169 16.61 12.50 10.64
N GLU A 170 17.55 12.50 11.59
CA GLU A 170 18.80 11.70 11.52
C GLU A 170 18.54 10.19 11.30
N LYS A 171 17.53 9.65 11.99
CA LYS A 171 17.16 8.23 11.92
C LYS A 171 16.41 7.82 10.65
N LEU A 172 15.97 8.78 9.84
CA LEU A 172 15.19 8.51 8.64
C LEU A 172 16.14 8.08 7.51
N ASP A 173 15.85 6.97 6.86
CA ASP A 173 16.40 6.63 5.55
C ASP A 173 15.50 7.26 4.49
N LEU A 174 16.01 8.29 3.81
CA LEU A 174 15.27 9.07 2.82
C LEU A 174 15.87 8.81 1.44
N ILE A 175 15.01 8.40 0.50
CA ILE A 175 15.37 8.13 -0.89
C ILE A 175 14.51 9.06 -1.78
N LEU A 176 15.16 9.89 -2.61
CA LEU A 176 14.55 10.89 -3.51
C LEU A 176 14.97 10.65 -4.95
#